data_AF-A0A1Y4BTK1-F1
#
_entry.id   AF-A0A1Y4BTK1-F1
#
_cell.length_a   1.000
_cell.length_b   1.000
_cell.length_c   1.000
_cell.angle_alpha   90.00
_cell.angle_beta   90.00
_cell.angle_gamma   90.00
#
_symmetry.space_group_name_H-M   'P 1'
#
loop_
_entity.id
_entity.type
_entity.pdbx_description
1 polymer ?
#
loop_
_entity_poly.entity_id
_entity_poly.type
_entity_poly.pdbx_seq_one_letter_code
_entity_poly.pdbx_strand_id
1 'polypeptide(L)'
;MSNGKSQHSSRATRERDPERIATIHAGEGARVTTRKNAAEAAGRARQNAEKRYFKRHPEVMPGKNAPKRSTGKVVLLVVAGMLALGILFCLGTCITAALTPAPEQRNVQNEQSLRPDDAQLEAEAAQAEHNASQEQVGTDGTVSYDGVTFSLSQPEGGRWGLVRTMADGTAETLTELEGTPTALVRWGNTILVPENRDGGWDVVCYVVYGHGSASYVVDGSGAKVQGAGDIASVELDGSVLRVTNESGQTVDVALG
;
A
#
# COMPACT_ATOMS: atom_id res chain seq x y z
N MET A 1 54.17 -52.63 -17.59
CA MET A 1 54.23 -51.65 -18.68
C MET A 1 52.84 -51.54 -19.30
N SER A 2 52.28 -50.32 -19.40
CA SER A 2 51.09 -49.86 -20.18
C SER A 2 49.87 -50.79 -20.35
N ASN A 3 48.62 -50.34 -20.36
CA ASN A 3 48.09 -49.06 -20.85
C ASN A 3 46.64 -48.90 -20.35
N GLY A 4 46.16 -47.67 -20.27
CA GLY A 4 44.84 -47.35 -19.72
C GLY A 4 43.65 -47.67 -20.63
N LYS A 5 42.45 -47.47 -20.07
CA LYS A 5 41.26 -47.05 -20.82
C LYS A 5 40.23 -46.41 -19.89
N SER A 6 39.96 -45.16 -20.21
CA SER A 6 38.76 -44.36 -19.96
C SER A 6 37.47 -45.19 -19.81
N GLN A 7 36.70 -44.89 -18.76
CA GLN A 7 35.24 -45.03 -18.82
C GLN A 7 34.60 -43.68 -18.56
N HIS A 8 34.04 -43.14 -19.64
CA HIS A 8 33.15 -42.01 -19.69
C HIS A 8 32.01 -42.14 -18.67
N SER A 9 31.90 -41.16 -17.77
CA SER A 9 30.66 -40.91 -17.06
C SER A 9 29.65 -40.36 -18.05
N SER A 10 28.76 -41.23 -18.52
CA SER A 10 27.58 -40.88 -19.30
C SER A 10 26.70 -39.98 -18.46
N ARG A 11 26.83 -38.66 -18.66
CA ARG A 11 25.89 -37.65 -18.16
C ARG A 11 24.54 -37.95 -18.80
N ALA A 12 23.72 -38.74 -18.11
CA ALA A 12 22.32 -38.95 -18.48
C ALA A 12 21.61 -37.60 -18.40
N THR A 13 21.48 -36.97 -19.56
CA THR A 13 20.56 -35.87 -19.79
C THR A 13 19.16 -36.43 -19.52
N ARG A 14 18.64 -36.22 -18.31
CA ARG A 14 17.23 -36.48 -18.00
C ARG A 14 16.40 -35.55 -18.87
N GLU A 15 15.88 -36.10 -19.97
CA GLU A 15 14.71 -35.56 -20.66
C GLU A 15 13.64 -35.30 -19.61
N ARG A 16 13.26 -34.02 -19.49
CA ARG A 16 12.15 -33.58 -18.64
C ARG A 16 10.88 -33.86 -19.41
N ASP A 17 10.27 -34.98 -19.10
CA ASP A 17 8.89 -35.31 -19.42
C ASP A 17 7.96 -34.18 -18.89
N PRO A 18 7.23 -33.45 -19.75
CA PRO A 18 6.45 -32.29 -19.36
C PRO A 18 5.19 -32.61 -18.52
N GLU A 19 4.82 -33.88 -18.34
CA GLU A 19 3.62 -34.26 -17.57
C GLU A 19 3.90 -34.76 -16.14
N ARG A 20 5.16 -34.88 -15.74
CA ARG A 20 5.49 -35.37 -14.38
C ARG A 20 5.66 -34.21 -13.41
N ILE A 21 4.59 -33.85 -12.69
CA ILE A 21 4.69 -32.98 -11.51
C ILE A 21 5.68 -33.66 -10.55
N ALA A 22 6.88 -33.09 -10.43
CA ALA A 22 7.88 -33.57 -9.48
C ALA A 22 7.37 -33.26 -8.07
N THR A 23 6.81 -34.27 -7.39
CA THR A 23 6.45 -34.17 -5.99
C THR A 23 7.74 -34.00 -5.19
N ILE A 24 7.91 -32.84 -4.57
CA ILE A 24 9.01 -32.56 -3.63
C ILE A 24 8.81 -33.45 -2.39
N HIS A 25 9.81 -34.25 -2.05
CA HIS A 25 9.77 -35.10 -0.86
C HIS A 25 9.99 -34.28 0.42
N ALA A 26 9.52 -34.79 1.56
CA ALA A 26 9.70 -34.14 2.86
C ALA A 26 11.20 -33.92 3.14
N GLY A 27 11.62 -32.66 3.19
CA GLY A 27 13.02 -32.26 3.36
C GLY A 27 13.71 -31.70 2.11
N GLU A 28 13.10 -31.78 0.93
CA GLU A 28 13.64 -31.22 -0.33
C GLU A 28 13.25 -29.74 -0.58
N GLY A 29 12.53 -29.13 0.35
CA GLY A 29 12.23 -27.69 0.32
C GLY A 29 13.42 -26.84 0.81
N ALA A 30 13.48 -25.58 0.36
CA ALA A 30 14.45 -24.62 0.87
C ALA A 30 14.22 -24.39 2.38
N ARG A 31 15.08 -24.98 3.22
CA ARG A 31 15.05 -24.72 4.68
C ARG A 31 15.62 -23.35 4.96
N VAL A 32 14.81 -22.44 5.47
CA VAL A 32 15.24 -21.12 5.94
C VAL A 32 15.53 -21.19 7.44
N THR A 33 16.79 -21.35 7.81
CA THR A 33 17.21 -21.50 9.23
C THR A 33 17.99 -20.30 9.76
N THR A 34 18.40 -19.38 8.89
CA THR A 34 19.15 -18.18 9.25
C THR A 34 18.75 -17.00 8.37
N ARG A 35 18.94 -15.76 8.85
CA ARG A 35 18.62 -14.53 8.10
C ARG A 35 19.35 -14.45 6.74
N LYS A 36 20.60 -14.94 6.65
CA LYS A 36 21.37 -14.97 5.40
C LYS A 36 20.79 -15.97 4.40
N ASN A 37 20.41 -17.16 4.86
CA ASN A 37 19.76 -18.17 4.03
C ASN A 37 18.35 -17.71 3.58
N ALA A 38 17.62 -16.98 4.43
CA ALA A 38 16.34 -16.36 4.06
C ALA A 38 16.49 -15.39 2.89
N ALA A 39 17.50 -14.51 2.95
CA ALA A 39 17.78 -13.55 1.89
C ALA A 39 18.21 -14.23 0.58
N GLU A 40 19.03 -15.28 0.66
CA GLU A 40 19.48 -16.06 -0.50
C GLU A 40 18.32 -16.86 -1.13
N ALA A 41 17.47 -17.48 -0.31
CA ALA A 41 16.27 -18.19 -0.76
C ALA A 41 15.25 -17.24 -1.40
N ALA A 42 15.01 -16.07 -0.80
CA ALA A 42 14.15 -15.03 -1.36
C ALA A 42 14.70 -14.49 -2.69
N GLY A 43 16.01 -14.26 -2.78
CA GLY A 43 16.67 -13.84 -4.02
C GLY A 43 16.51 -14.87 -5.15
N ARG A 44 16.69 -16.16 -4.85
CA ARG A 44 16.48 -17.25 -5.82
C ARG A 44 15.02 -17.39 -6.25
N ALA A 45 14.07 -17.20 -5.32
CA ALA A 45 12.64 -17.22 -5.63
C ALA A 45 12.25 -16.08 -6.57
N ARG A 46 12.74 -14.85 -6.32
CA ARG A 46 12.50 -13.68 -7.17
C ARG A 46 13.03 -13.89 -8.60
N GLN A 47 14.28 -14.33 -8.74
CA GLN A 47 14.87 -14.59 -10.06
C GLN A 47 14.13 -15.69 -10.84
N ASN A 48 13.63 -16.73 -10.16
CA ASN A 48 12.84 -17.77 -10.81
C ASN A 48 11.44 -17.28 -11.19
N ALA A 49 10.82 -16.42 -10.38
CA ALA A 49 9.54 -15.79 -10.69
C ALA A 49 9.67 -14.85 -11.89
N GLU A 50 10.71 -14.01 -11.93
CA GLU A 50 11.03 -13.13 -13.06
C GLU A 50 11.26 -13.94 -14.35
N LYS A 51 12.08 -15.00 -14.29
CA LYS A 51 12.30 -15.88 -15.46
C LYS A 51 11.01 -16.52 -15.96
N ARG A 52 10.09 -16.91 -15.07
CA ARG A 52 8.78 -17.46 -15.44
C ARG A 52 7.85 -16.40 -16.01
N TYR A 53 7.92 -15.18 -15.49
CA TYR A 53 7.18 -14.03 -15.99
C TYR A 53 7.62 -13.68 -17.42
N PHE A 54 8.92 -13.50 -17.66
CA PHE A 54 9.46 -13.20 -19.00
C PHE A 54 9.28 -14.35 -20.01
N LYS A 55 9.19 -15.60 -19.54
CA LYS A 55 8.86 -16.75 -20.41
C LYS A 55 7.40 -16.73 -20.86
N ARG A 56 6.49 -16.16 -20.07
CA ARG A 56 5.05 -16.02 -20.39
C ARG A 56 4.73 -14.73 -21.14
N HIS A 57 5.56 -13.71 -20.98
CA HIS A 57 5.38 -12.38 -21.54
C HIS A 57 6.63 -11.90 -22.30
N PRO A 58 6.96 -12.51 -23.47
CA PRO A 58 8.12 -12.12 -24.27
C PRO A 58 8.07 -10.67 -24.80
N GLU A 59 6.87 -10.09 -24.91
CA GLU A 59 6.60 -8.71 -25.34
C GLU A 59 7.10 -7.64 -24.35
N VAL A 60 7.35 -8.01 -23.10
CA VAL A 60 7.81 -7.11 -22.02
C VAL A 60 9.34 -7.11 -21.89
N MET A 61 10.06 -7.85 -22.75
CA MET A 61 11.52 -7.76 -22.76
C MET A 61 11.93 -6.33 -23.13
N PRO A 62 12.68 -5.61 -22.26
CA PRO A 62 13.20 -4.32 -22.63
C PRO A 62 14.15 -4.52 -23.81
N GLY A 63 13.73 -4.05 -24.99
CA GLY A 63 14.59 -3.99 -26.16
C GLY A 63 15.86 -3.24 -25.80
N LYS A 64 17.00 -3.68 -26.33
CA LYS A 64 18.35 -3.16 -26.03
C LYS A 64 18.55 -1.65 -26.26
N ASN A 65 17.52 -0.92 -26.70
CA ASN A 65 17.57 0.46 -27.19
C ASN A 65 16.56 1.41 -26.51
N ALA A 66 16.22 1.23 -25.23
CA ALA A 66 15.41 2.22 -24.52
C ALA A 66 16.23 3.51 -24.25
N PRO A 67 15.78 4.70 -24.69
CA PRO A 67 16.53 5.94 -24.51
C PRO A 67 16.52 6.38 -23.04
N LYS A 68 17.73 6.55 -22.48
CA LYS A 68 17.95 6.98 -21.09
C LYS A 68 17.49 8.43 -20.91
N ARG A 69 16.31 8.64 -20.30
CA ARG A 69 15.85 9.98 -19.91
C ARG A 69 16.82 10.58 -18.89
N SER A 70 17.46 11.71 -19.23
CA SER A 70 18.44 12.37 -18.36
C SER A 70 17.73 13.18 -17.27
N THR A 71 17.79 12.68 -16.04
CA THR A 71 17.23 13.27 -14.82
C THR A 71 17.73 14.68 -14.51
N GLY A 72 18.87 15.10 -15.09
CA GLY A 72 19.52 16.39 -14.80
C GLY A 72 18.76 17.64 -15.26
N LYS A 73 17.97 17.57 -16.34
CA LYS A 73 17.25 18.76 -16.87
C LYS A 73 15.99 19.11 -16.06
N VAL A 74 15.38 18.12 -15.39
CA VAL A 74 14.18 18.32 -14.58
C VAL A 74 14.52 18.97 -13.24
N VAL A 75 15.64 18.57 -12.62
CA VAL A 75 16.11 19.14 -11.34
C VAL A 75 16.42 20.64 -11.46
N LEU A 76 17.01 21.07 -12.59
CA LEU A 76 17.32 22.48 -12.84
C LEU A 76 16.06 23.38 -12.86
N LEU A 77 14.95 22.89 -13.44
CA LEU A 77 13.70 23.64 -13.54
C LEU A 77 13.03 23.83 -12.17
N VAL A 78 13.09 22.82 -11.30
CA VAL A 78 12.52 22.89 -9.95
C VAL A 78 13.29 23.88 -9.06
N VAL A 79 14.63 23.88 -9.14
CA VAL A 79 15.49 24.81 -8.38
C VAL A 79 15.26 26.26 -8.81
N ALA A 80 15.11 26.52 -10.11
CA ALA A 80 14.82 27.86 -10.62
C ALA A 80 13.46 28.39 -10.15
N GLY A 81 12.44 27.53 -10.08
CA GLY A 81 11.11 27.89 -9.55
C GLY A 81 11.13 28.24 -8.07
N MET A 82 11.87 27.48 -7.25
CA MET A 82 11.97 27.76 -5.80
C MET A 82 12.67 29.09 -5.50
N LEU A 83 13.71 29.45 -6.26
CA LEU A 83 14.41 30.73 -6.09
C LEU A 83 13.49 31.93 -6.39
N ALA A 84 12.62 31.83 -7.40
CA ALA A 84 11.68 32.90 -7.74
C ALA A 84 10.63 33.12 -6.64
N LEU A 85 10.12 32.04 -6.03
CA LEU A 85 9.18 32.14 -4.90
C LEU A 85 9.84 32.73 -3.65
N GLY A 86 11.09 32.36 -3.36
CA GLY A 86 11.83 32.86 -2.18
C GLY A 86 12.04 34.38 -2.22
N ILE A 87 12.36 34.94 -3.39
CA ILE A 87 12.52 36.39 -3.56
C ILE A 87 11.19 37.13 -3.31
N LEU A 88 10.08 36.58 -3.77
CA LEU A 88 8.75 37.17 -3.58
C LEU A 88 8.33 37.16 -2.10
N PHE A 89 8.69 36.10 -1.37
CA PHE A 89 8.44 35.98 0.07
C PHE A 89 9.29 36.96 0.90
N CYS A 90 10.56 37.17 0.54
CA CYS A 90 11.44 38.13 1.21
C CYS A 90 10.96 39.58 1.04
N LEU A 91 10.36 39.93 -0.10
CA LEU A 91 9.83 41.28 -0.30
C LEU A 91 8.52 41.53 0.48
N GLY A 92 7.73 40.48 0.75
CA GLY A 92 6.47 40.56 1.50
C GLY A 92 6.61 40.66 3.02
N THR A 93 7.76 40.27 3.59
CA THR A 93 7.94 40.12 5.06
C THR A 93 8.68 41.28 5.74
N CYS A 94 9.11 42.32 5.02
CA CYS A 94 9.96 43.37 5.60
C CYS A 94 9.24 44.53 6.33
N ILE A 95 7.94 44.44 6.69
CA ILE A 95 7.23 45.57 7.34
C ILE A 95 6.84 45.33 8.83
N THR A 96 6.95 44.12 9.37
CA THR A 96 6.43 43.81 10.73
C THR A 96 7.48 43.34 11.76
N ALA A 97 8.66 43.96 11.80
CA ALA A 97 9.67 43.63 12.83
C ALA A 97 10.43 44.85 13.40
N ALA A 98 9.81 46.03 13.45
CA ALA A 98 10.30 47.13 14.26
C ALA A 98 9.54 47.15 15.58
N LEU A 99 10.26 46.98 16.70
CA LEU A 99 9.87 47.14 18.12
C LEU A 99 9.85 45.82 18.92
N THR A 100 11.04 45.31 19.27
CA THR A 100 11.39 44.89 20.65
C THR A 100 12.88 44.47 20.72
N PRO A 101 13.71 45.07 21.59
CA PRO A 101 15.11 44.68 21.76
C PRO A 101 15.33 43.62 22.87
N ALA A 102 16.39 42.83 22.67
CA ALA A 102 16.97 41.75 23.51
C ALA A 102 17.63 42.29 24.83
N PRO A 103 18.33 41.53 25.71
CA PRO A 103 19.22 40.36 25.49
C PRO A 103 19.01 39.20 26.54
N GLU A 104 19.60 38.01 26.48
CA GLU A 104 21.02 37.68 26.62
C GLU A 104 21.35 36.25 26.16
N GLN A 105 22.59 36.12 25.69
CA GLN A 105 23.26 34.92 25.19
C GLN A 105 23.40 33.84 26.26
N ARG A 106 23.06 32.59 25.92
CA ARG A 106 23.74 31.42 26.51
C ARG A 106 24.39 30.56 25.44
N ASN A 107 25.66 30.31 25.78
CA ASN A 107 26.72 29.60 25.10
C ASN A 107 26.33 28.33 24.34
N VAL A 108 27.10 28.13 23.28
CA VAL A 108 27.14 27.01 22.35
C VAL A 108 27.48 25.71 23.10
N GLN A 109 26.58 24.72 23.06
CA GLN A 109 26.92 23.32 23.26
C GLN A 109 26.39 22.53 22.07
N ASN A 110 27.32 22.14 21.20
CA ASN A 110 27.11 21.17 20.14
C ASN A 110 26.74 19.83 20.77
N GLU A 111 25.45 19.57 20.88
CA GLU A 111 24.91 18.22 20.90
C GLU A 111 23.95 18.14 19.72
N GLN A 112 24.34 17.40 18.67
CA GLN A 112 23.42 16.91 17.65
C GLN A 112 22.46 15.92 18.31
N SER A 113 21.53 16.46 19.09
CA SER A 113 20.29 15.79 19.45
C SER A 113 19.40 15.91 18.22
N LEU A 114 19.05 14.79 17.60
CA LEU A 114 18.01 14.74 16.57
C LEU A 114 16.64 15.02 17.21
N ARG A 115 16.47 16.21 17.79
CA ARG A 115 15.14 16.77 18.01
C ARG A 115 14.62 17.14 16.63
N PRO A 116 13.50 16.55 16.17
CA PRO A 116 12.88 17.04 14.95
C PRO A 116 12.55 18.52 15.17
N ASP A 117 12.92 19.36 14.21
CA ASP A 117 12.63 20.79 14.27
C ASP A 117 11.11 20.98 14.41
N ASP A 118 10.66 22.04 15.09
CA ASP A 118 9.23 22.25 15.38
C ASP A 118 8.37 22.23 14.10
N ALA A 119 8.92 22.68 12.96
CA ALA A 119 8.28 22.59 11.65
C ALA A 119 8.15 21.16 11.11
N GLN A 120 9.09 20.26 11.46
CA GLN A 120 9.01 18.84 11.13
C GLN A 120 8.04 18.12 12.08
N LEU A 121 7.98 18.52 13.35
CA LEU A 121 6.98 18.05 14.30
C LEU A 121 5.56 18.49 13.90
N GLU A 122 5.40 19.73 13.44
CA GLU A 122 4.14 20.28 12.92
C GLU A 122 3.76 19.65 11.58
N ALA A 123 4.71 19.34 10.70
CA ALA A 123 4.44 18.62 9.46
C ALA A 123 4.11 17.14 9.72
N GLU A 124 4.77 16.48 10.67
CA GLU A 124 4.45 15.12 11.11
C GLU A 124 3.11 15.08 11.84
N ALA A 125 2.78 16.09 12.65
CA ALA A 125 1.48 16.22 13.31
C ALA A 125 0.36 16.53 12.32
N ALA A 126 0.58 17.44 11.35
CA ALA A 126 -0.39 17.74 10.30
C ALA A 126 -0.56 16.56 9.33
N GLN A 127 0.51 15.82 9.03
CA GLN A 127 0.43 14.58 8.28
C GLN A 127 -0.24 13.47 9.10
N ALA A 128 -0.01 13.41 10.42
CA ALA A 128 -0.69 12.48 11.31
C ALA A 128 -2.17 12.82 11.46
N GLU A 129 -2.55 14.10 11.53
CA GLU A 129 -3.94 14.57 11.53
C GLU A 129 -4.60 14.36 10.16
N HIS A 130 -3.87 14.57 9.07
CA HIS A 130 -4.34 14.24 7.72
C HIS A 130 -4.53 12.72 7.54
N ASN A 131 -3.60 11.92 8.07
CA ASN A 131 -3.70 10.46 8.15
C ASN A 131 -4.64 9.98 9.28
N ALA A 132 -5.14 10.86 10.14
CA ALA A 132 -6.12 10.56 11.20
C ALA A 132 -7.49 11.16 10.89
N SER A 133 -7.62 11.90 9.79
CA SER A 133 -8.90 12.35 9.30
C SER A 133 -9.75 11.12 9.01
N GLN A 134 -11.03 11.20 9.37
CA GLN A 134 -11.98 10.10 9.30
C GLN A 134 -13.16 10.58 8.49
N GLU A 135 -13.61 9.75 7.56
CA GLU A 135 -14.81 10.02 6.78
C GLU A 135 -15.68 8.79 6.76
N GLN A 136 -16.98 8.98 6.92
CA GLN A 136 -17.97 7.93 6.77
C GLN A 136 -19.15 8.50 6.00
N VAL A 137 -19.56 7.79 4.96
CA VAL A 137 -20.70 8.15 4.12
C VAL A 137 -21.51 6.90 3.79
N GLY A 138 -22.76 7.10 3.37
CA GLY A 138 -23.57 6.01 2.78
C GLY A 138 -23.05 5.58 1.41
N THR A 139 -23.73 4.63 0.77
CA THR A 139 -23.32 4.04 -0.51
C THR A 139 -23.19 5.02 -1.67
N ASP A 140 -23.95 6.11 -1.64
CA ASP A 140 -23.96 7.12 -2.71
C ASP A 140 -22.93 8.24 -2.49
N GLY A 141 -22.22 8.21 -1.35
CA GLY A 141 -21.22 9.20 -0.99
C GLY A 141 -19.84 8.88 -1.53
N THR A 142 -18.92 9.80 -1.26
CA THR A 142 -17.50 9.62 -1.57
C THR A 142 -16.64 9.97 -0.37
N VAL A 143 -15.50 9.31 -0.25
CA VAL A 143 -14.44 9.69 0.71
C VAL A 143 -13.17 10.04 -0.05
N SER A 144 -12.31 10.89 0.49
CA SER A 144 -11.08 11.31 -0.20
C SER A 144 -9.82 11.15 0.64
N TYR A 145 -8.72 10.82 -0.01
CA TYR A 145 -7.39 10.76 0.60
C TYR A 145 -6.34 11.24 -0.40
N ASP A 146 -5.52 12.21 -0.01
CA ASP A 146 -4.38 12.67 -0.81
C ASP A 146 -4.75 13.04 -2.28
N GLY A 147 -5.87 13.76 -2.45
CA GLY A 147 -6.36 14.19 -3.77
C GLY A 147 -6.97 13.08 -4.63
N VAL A 148 -7.16 11.89 -4.07
CA VAL A 148 -7.84 10.75 -4.70
C VAL A 148 -9.20 10.55 -4.03
N THR A 149 -10.25 10.37 -4.83
CA THR A 149 -11.61 10.11 -4.35
C THR A 149 -11.98 8.65 -4.51
N PHE A 150 -12.69 8.10 -3.55
CA PHE A 150 -13.21 6.74 -3.55
C PHE A 150 -14.73 6.77 -3.48
N SER A 151 -15.36 5.88 -4.24
CA SER A 151 -16.82 5.73 -4.28
C SER A 151 -17.21 4.26 -4.43
N LEU A 152 -18.47 3.97 -4.11
CA LEU A 152 -19.10 2.70 -4.44
C LEU A 152 -19.90 2.87 -5.71
N SER A 153 -19.80 1.90 -6.62
CA SER A 153 -20.53 1.94 -7.89
C SER A 153 -21.09 0.57 -8.24
N GLN A 154 -22.34 0.54 -8.69
CA GLN A 154 -22.96 -0.65 -9.24
C GLN A 154 -23.38 -0.37 -10.69
N PRO A 155 -22.66 -0.90 -11.69
CA PRO A 155 -23.14 -0.90 -13.07
C PRO A 155 -24.47 -1.65 -13.17
N GLU A 156 -25.31 -1.29 -14.16
CA GLU A 156 -26.62 -1.92 -14.35
C GLU A 156 -26.50 -3.45 -14.46
N GLY A 157 -27.14 -4.18 -13.53
CA GLY A 157 -27.09 -5.64 -13.45
C GLY A 157 -25.74 -6.24 -13.01
N GLY A 158 -24.78 -5.40 -12.61
CA GLY A 158 -23.45 -5.79 -12.16
C GLY A 158 -23.30 -5.91 -10.65
N ARG A 159 -22.13 -6.41 -10.22
CA ARG A 159 -21.72 -6.35 -8.82
C ARG A 159 -21.35 -4.92 -8.44
N TRP A 160 -21.46 -4.62 -7.15
CA TRP A 160 -20.86 -3.42 -6.60
C TRP A 160 -19.34 -3.46 -6.76
N GLY A 161 -18.72 -2.30 -6.93
CA GLY A 161 -17.28 -2.14 -6.98
C GLY A 161 -16.83 -0.93 -6.17
N LEU A 162 -15.65 -1.06 -5.55
CA LEU A 162 -14.92 0.06 -4.99
C LEU A 162 -14.17 0.74 -6.14
N VAL A 163 -14.53 1.98 -6.43
CA VAL A 163 -13.96 2.77 -7.52
C VAL A 163 -13.07 3.85 -6.95
N ARG A 164 -11.90 4.02 -7.56
CA ARG A 164 -10.97 5.11 -7.30
C ARG A 164 -11.00 6.08 -8.47
N THR A 165 -11.14 7.36 -8.17
CA THR A 165 -11.05 8.46 -9.14
C THR A 165 -9.85 9.34 -8.79
N MET A 166 -8.90 9.42 -9.71
CA MET A 166 -7.72 10.27 -9.58
C MET A 166 -8.07 11.75 -9.81
N ALA A 167 -7.19 12.66 -9.41
CA ALA A 167 -7.38 14.11 -9.57
C ALA A 167 -7.59 14.56 -11.03
N ASP A 168 -7.13 13.78 -12.01
CA ASP A 168 -7.34 14.04 -13.44
C ASP A 168 -8.70 13.51 -13.97
N GLY A 169 -9.53 12.94 -13.08
CA GLY A 169 -10.82 12.35 -13.40
C GLY A 169 -10.76 10.90 -13.87
N THR A 170 -9.57 10.29 -13.96
CA THR A 170 -9.44 8.87 -14.33
C THR A 170 -10.03 7.99 -13.24
N ALA A 171 -11.04 7.19 -13.59
CA ALA A 171 -11.69 6.24 -12.71
C ALA A 171 -11.23 4.79 -12.97
N GLU A 172 -11.03 4.03 -11.91
CA GLU A 172 -10.63 2.63 -11.94
C GLU A 172 -11.36 1.84 -10.84
N THR A 173 -11.94 0.69 -11.20
CA THR A 173 -12.47 -0.26 -10.22
C THR A 173 -11.32 -1.02 -9.57
N LEU A 174 -11.11 -0.81 -8.27
CA LEU A 174 -10.05 -1.44 -7.48
C LEU A 174 -10.38 -2.89 -7.13
N THR A 175 -11.65 -3.15 -6.83
CA THR A 175 -12.18 -4.49 -6.59
C THR A 175 -13.67 -4.52 -6.85
N GLU A 176 -14.16 -5.67 -7.25
CA GLU A 176 -15.58 -5.97 -7.16
C GLU A 176 -15.87 -6.53 -5.76
N LEU A 177 -16.99 -6.11 -5.20
CA LEU A 177 -17.49 -6.53 -3.91
C LEU A 177 -18.28 -7.83 -4.07
N GLU A 178 -18.17 -8.73 -3.10
CA GLU A 178 -18.89 -9.99 -3.18
C GLU A 178 -20.35 -9.84 -2.75
N GLY A 179 -20.63 -8.88 -1.87
CA GLY A 179 -21.92 -8.58 -1.27
C GLY A 179 -22.48 -7.20 -1.63
N THR A 180 -23.39 -6.73 -0.78
CA THR A 180 -24.04 -5.42 -0.91
C THR A 180 -23.45 -4.47 0.12
N PRO A 181 -22.70 -3.44 -0.27
CA PRO A 181 -22.11 -2.50 0.68
C PRO A 181 -23.20 -1.69 1.40
N THR A 182 -22.96 -1.33 2.66
CA THR A 182 -23.87 -0.51 3.46
C THR A 182 -23.29 0.88 3.78
N ALA A 183 -21.96 1.02 3.73
CA ALA A 183 -21.26 2.27 3.93
C ALA A 183 -19.92 2.30 3.20
N LEU A 184 -19.39 3.50 2.99
CA LEU A 184 -18.02 3.73 2.59
C LEU A 184 -17.33 4.53 3.69
N VAL A 185 -16.23 3.98 4.20
CA VAL A 185 -15.53 4.53 5.36
C VAL A 185 -14.06 4.71 5.03
N ARG A 186 -13.49 5.83 5.43
CA ARG A 186 -12.05 6.07 5.41
C ARG A 186 -11.54 6.27 6.82
N TRP A 187 -10.56 5.45 7.20
CA TRP A 187 -9.77 5.59 8.40
C TRP A 187 -8.31 5.78 8.01
N GLY A 188 -7.84 7.01 8.07
CA GLY A 188 -6.52 7.38 7.56
C GLY A 188 -6.33 7.04 6.08
N ASN A 189 -5.31 6.26 5.76
CA ASN A 189 -5.04 5.77 4.41
C ASN A 189 -5.77 4.45 4.09
N THR A 190 -6.70 4.00 4.93
CA THR A 190 -7.44 2.75 4.73
C THR A 190 -8.89 3.04 4.37
N ILE A 191 -9.36 2.41 3.30
CA ILE A 191 -10.75 2.41 2.86
C ILE A 191 -11.40 1.12 3.35
N LEU A 192 -12.53 1.24 4.04
CA LEU A 192 -13.31 0.15 4.59
C LEU A 192 -14.70 0.18 3.95
N VAL A 193 -15.20 -0.99 3.58
CA VAL A 193 -16.52 -1.18 2.99
C VAL A 193 -17.20 -2.35 3.71
N PRO A 194 -18.04 -2.07 4.72
CA PRO A 194 -18.92 -3.06 5.31
C PRO A 194 -19.94 -3.53 4.27
N GLU A 195 -20.07 -4.84 4.08
CA GLU A 195 -20.98 -5.43 3.10
C GLU A 195 -21.83 -6.56 3.70
N ASN A 196 -23.10 -6.60 3.31
CA ASN A 196 -24.00 -7.71 3.60
C ASN A 196 -23.70 -8.88 2.64
N ARG A 197 -23.63 -10.07 3.20
CA ARG A 197 -23.46 -11.38 2.56
C ARG A 197 -24.71 -12.23 2.82
N ASP A 198 -24.76 -13.44 2.27
CA ASP A 198 -25.88 -14.35 2.50
C ASP A 198 -25.93 -14.78 3.99
N GLY A 199 -26.83 -14.17 4.76
CA GLY A 199 -27.05 -14.47 6.18
C GLY A 199 -26.04 -13.84 7.15
N GLY A 200 -25.19 -12.92 6.70
CA GLY A 200 -24.17 -12.30 7.53
C GLY A 200 -23.53 -11.09 6.87
N TRP A 201 -22.41 -10.64 7.42
CA TRP A 201 -21.66 -9.52 6.89
C TRP A 201 -20.17 -9.68 7.12
N ASP A 202 -19.38 -8.98 6.32
CA ASP A 202 -17.93 -8.80 6.52
C ASP A 202 -17.52 -7.36 6.15
N VAL A 203 -16.22 -7.06 6.30
CA VAL A 203 -15.68 -5.72 6.00
C VAL A 203 -14.54 -5.85 5.01
N VAL A 204 -14.74 -5.32 3.80
CA VAL A 204 -13.69 -5.19 2.79
C VAL A 204 -12.77 -4.04 3.18
N CYS A 205 -11.47 -4.22 2.94
CA CYS A 205 -10.41 -3.30 3.29
C CYS A 205 -9.48 -3.08 2.10
N TYR A 206 -9.20 -1.82 1.79
CA TYR A 206 -8.21 -1.39 0.81
C TYR A 206 -7.28 -0.35 1.42
N VAL A 207 -5.98 -0.63 1.46
CA VAL A 207 -4.98 0.32 1.97
C VAL A 207 -4.43 1.13 0.81
N VAL A 208 -4.66 2.44 0.83
CA VAL A 208 -4.12 3.38 -0.16
C VAL A 208 -2.60 3.37 -0.10
N TYR A 209 -1.98 3.27 -1.28
CA TYR A 209 -0.54 3.03 -1.47
C TYR A 209 -0.01 1.68 -0.94
N GLY A 210 -0.90 0.81 -0.48
CA GLY A 210 -0.57 -0.59 -0.23
C GLY A 210 -0.19 -1.29 -1.54
N HIS A 211 0.76 -2.23 -1.46
CA HIS A 211 1.17 -3.04 -2.62
C HIS A 211 0.22 -4.22 -2.90
N GLY A 212 -0.93 -4.28 -2.23
CA GLY A 212 -1.91 -5.36 -2.33
C GLY A 212 -3.22 -4.91 -2.95
N SER A 213 -3.99 -5.89 -3.43
CA SER A 213 -5.40 -5.71 -3.77
C SER A 213 -6.25 -5.52 -2.51
N ALA A 214 -7.50 -5.11 -2.69
CA ALA A 214 -8.47 -5.14 -1.60
C ALA A 214 -8.57 -6.55 -0.99
N SER A 215 -8.80 -6.60 0.31
CA SER A 215 -8.90 -7.83 1.10
C SER A 215 -9.97 -7.65 2.16
N TYR A 216 -10.04 -8.55 3.14
CA TYR A 216 -11.00 -8.44 4.24
C TYR A 216 -10.28 -8.04 5.53
N VAL A 217 -10.96 -7.29 6.39
CA VAL A 217 -10.49 -7.06 7.75
C VAL A 217 -10.44 -8.42 8.47
N VAL A 218 -9.33 -8.67 9.14
CA VAL A 218 -9.11 -9.90 9.92
C VAL A 218 -8.85 -9.56 11.37
N ASP A 219 -9.25 -10.46 12.27
CA ASP A 219 -8.97 -10.35 13.69
C ASP A 219 -7.52 -10.75 14.03
N GLY A 220 -7.17 -10.71 15.31
CA GLY A 220 -5.83 -11.09 15.79
C GLY A 220 -5.45 -12.56 15.55
N SER A 221 -6.41 -13.43 15.20
CA SER A 221 -6.15 -14.82 14.79
C SER A 221 -5.90 -14.96 13.29
N GLY A 222 -6.17 -13.90 12.51
CA GLY A 222 -6.12 -13.90 11.05
C GLY A 222 -7.41 -14.40 10.40
N ALA A 223 -8.48 -14.63 11.17
CA ALA A 223 -9.80 -14.95 10.64
C ALA A 223 -10.51 -13.67 10.18
N LYS A 224 -11.32 -13.75 9.12
CA LYS A 224 -12.13 -12.61 8.68
C LYS A 224 -13.06 -12.15 9.80
N VAL A 225 -13.06 -10.85 10.04
CA VAL A 225 -14.08 -10.21 10.88
C VAL A 225 -15.41 -10.26 10.14
N GLN A 226 -16.41 -10.86 10.79
CA GLN A 226 -17.73 -11.10 10.23
C GLN A 226 -18.77 -11.17 11.34
N GLY A 227 -20.04 -11.03 10.99
CA GLY A 227 -21.15 -11.24 11.91
C GLY A 227 -22.38 -11.84 11.21
N ALA A 228 -23.40 -12.14 12.01
CA ALA A 228 -24.66 -12.73 11.52
C ALA A 228 -25.71 -11.67 11.22
N GLY A 229 -26.59 -11.97 10.27
CA GLY A 229 -27.66 -11.07 9.81
C GLY A 229 -27.14 -9.88 9.00
N ASP A 230 -28.07 -9.04 8.56
CA ASP A 230 -27.74 -7.85 7.76
C ASP A 230 -27.36 -6.67 8.66
N ILE A 231 -26.42 -5.85 8.17
CA ILE A 231 -26.01 -4.60 8.80
C ILE A 231 -27.17 -3.60 8.73
N ALA A 232 -27.53 -3.05 9.89
CA ALA A 232 -28.46 -1.95 10.02
C ALA A 232 -27.76 -0.58 10.13
N SER A 233 -26.61 -0.53 10.81
CA SER A 233 -25.79 0.69 10.90
C SER A 233 -24.31 0.38 11.06
N VAL A 234 -23.51 1.35 10.64
CA VAL A 234 -22.06 1.38 10.80
C VAL A 234 -21.71 2.71 11.46
N GLU A 235 -20.80 2.72 12.41
CA GLU A 235 -20.30 3.93 13.06
C GLU A 235 -18.78 3.85 13.24
N LEU A 236 -18.06 4.82 12.69
CA LEU A 236 -16.64 5.00 12.93
C LEU A 236 -16.42 5.93 14.13
N ASP A 237 -15.78 5.41 15.17
CA ASP A 237 -15.38 6.16 16.37
C ASP A 237 -13.88 5.94 16.64
N GLY A 238 -13.05 6.90 16.21
CA GLY A 238 -11.61 6.81 16.41
C GLY A 238 -10.99 5.65 15.62
N SER A 239 -10.48 4.65 16.33
CA SER A 239 -9.91 3.41 15.77
C SER A 239 -10.86 2.22 15.83
N VAL A 240 -12.16 2.45 16.10
CA VAL A 240 -13.17 1.39 16.18
C VAL A 240 -14.23 1.63 15.12
N LEU A 241 -14.43 0.63 14.26
CA LEU A 241 -15.59 0.56 13.39
C LEU A 241 -16.64 -0.33 14.05
N ARG A 242 -17.72 0.29 14.51
CA ARG A 242 -18.84 -0.39 15.14
C ARG A 242 -19.89 -0.76 14.10
N VAL A 243 -20.20 -2.05 14.01
CA VAL A 243 -21.22 -2.58 13.09
C VAL A 243 -22.39 -3.10 13.92
N THR A 244 -23.60 -2.59 13.66
CA THR A 244 -24.83 -3.05 14.32
C THR A 244 -25.73 -3.71 13.30
N ASN A 245 -26.16 -4.95 13.56
CA ASN A 245 -27.07 -5.68 12.69
C ASN A 245 -28.55 -5.33 12.95
N GLU A 246 -29.46 -5.80 12.09
CA GLU A 246 -30.91 -5.55 12.21
C GLU A 246 -31.54 -6.09 13.50
N SER A 247 -30.89 -7.07 14.16
CA SER A 247 -31.32 -7.57 15.47
C SER A 247 -30.85 -6.71 16.65
N GLY A 248 -30.06 -5.66 16.39
CA GLY A 248 -29.47 -4.77 17.38
C GLY A 248 -28.20 -5.32 18.04
N GLN A 249 -27.62 -6.39 17.52
CA GLN A 249 -26.32 -6.88 17.98
C GLN A 249 -25.20 -6.04 17.37
N THR A 250 -24.24 -5.69 18.21
CA THR A 250 -23.11 -4.84 17.83
C THR A 250 -21.81 -5.61 17.88
N VAL A 251 -20.95 -5.41 16.87
CA VAL A 251 -19.58 -5.91 16.81
C VAL A 251 -18.64 -4.73 16.60
N ASP A 252 -17.65 -4.60 17.47
CA ASP A 252 -16.61 -3.58 17.39
C ASP A 252 -15.39 -4.16 16.65
N VAL A 253 -15.02 -3.51 15.55
CA VAL A 253 -13.88 -3.88 14.72
C VAL A 253 -12.74 -2.90 15.02
N ALA A 254 -11.70 -3.38 15.71
CA ALA A 254 -10.50 -2.59 15.97
C ALA A 254 -9.67 -2.41 14.69
N LEU A 255 -9.29 -1.17 14.39
CA LEU A 255 -8.54 -0.78 13.18
C LEU A 255 -7.05 -0.53 13.45
N GLY A 256 -6.63 -0.46 14.71
CA GLY A 256 -5.25 -0.25 15.15
C GLY A 256 -5.04 -0.58 16.62
#